data_AF-A0A268BNF6-F1
#
_entry.id   AF-A0A268BNF6-F1
#
_cell.length_a   1.000
_cell.length_b   1.000
_cell.length_c   1.000
_cell.angle_alpha   90.00
_cell.angle_beta   90.00
_cell.angle_gamma   90.00
#
_symmetry.space_group_name_H-M   'P 1'
#
loop_
_entity.id
_entity.type
_entity.pdbx_description
1 polymer ?
#
loop_
_entity_poly.entity_id
_entity_poly.type
_entity_poly.pdbx_seq_one_letter_code
_entity_poly.pdbx_strand_id
1 'polypeptide(L)'
;MKSDKKKLMKATRAALLIYALVIGILGTAMFASFIFWVVPKEDLPRIIEPLSIAAIFLYGTCIAAIYIRKTAFSKEKINNE
;
A
#
# COMPACT_ATOMS: atom_id res chain seq x y z
N MET A 1 -26.47 17.04 -6.47
CA MET A 1 -25.01 16.89 -6.30
C MET A 1 -24.55 16.34 -4.92
N LYS A 2 -25.39 15.59 -4.18
CA LYS A 2 -25.00 14.92 -2.89
C LYS A 2 -24.79 13.40 -3.05
N SER A 3 -25.44 12.78 -4.04
CA SER A 3 -25.37 11.34 -4.31
C SER A 3 -24.04 10.91 -4.95
N ASP A 4 -23.51 11.72 -5.88
CA ASP A 4 -22.22 11.44 -6.54
C ASP A 4 -21.04 11.41 -5.57
N LYS A 5 -21.01 12.31 -4.57
CA LYS A 5 -19.93 12.33 -3.57
C LYS A 5 -19.89 11.06 -2.74
N LYS A 6 -21.05 10.52 -2.33
CA LYS A 6 -21.12 9.25 -1.56
C LYS A 6 -20.69 8.05 -2.42
N LYS A 7 -21.10 8.00 -3.69
CA LYS A 7 -20.65 6.97 -4.64
C LYS A 7 -19.14 7.05 -4.89
N LEU A 8 -18.61 8.25 -5.11
CA LEU A 8 -17.18 8.49 -5.30
C LEU A 8 -16.38 8.08 -4.06
N MET A 9 -16.79 8.48 -2.85
CA MET A 9 -16.11 8.03 -1.62
C MET A 9 -16.10 6.51 -1.50
N LYS A 10 -17.22 5.84 -1.74
CA LYS A 10 -17.29 4.38 -1.69
C LYS A 10 -16.37 3.71 -2.72
N ALA A 11 -16.30 4.26 -3.94
CA ALA A 11 -15.40 3.79 -4.99
C ALA A 11 -13.93 4.03 -4.63
N THR A 12 -13.57 5.21 -4.14
CA THR A 12 -12.22 5.55 -3.67
C THR A 12 -11.79 4.62 -2.53
N ARG A 13 -12.69 4.25 -1.62
CA ARG A 13 -12.40 3.29 -0.55
C ARG A 13 -12.01 1.90 -1.07
N ALA A 14 -12.72 1.42 -2.08
CA ALA A 14 -12.42 0.14 -2.72
C ALA A 14 -11.12 0.23 -3.52
N ALA A 15 -10.94 1.30 -4.30
CA ALA A 15 -9.73 1.54 -5.07
C ALA A 15 -8.48 1.64 -4.18
N LEU A 16 -8.56 2.32 -3.02
CA LEU A 16 -7.43 2.47 -2.11
C LEU A 16 -7.04 1.14 -1.42
N LEU A 17 -8.02 0.27 -1.16
CA LEU A 17 -7.76 -1.10 -0.68
C LEU A 17 -7.13 -1.97 -1.76
N ILE A 18 -7.70 -1.95 -2.97
CA ILE A 18 -7.19 -2.71 -4.11
C ILE A 18 -5.77 -2.26 -4.42
N TYR A 19 -5.50 -0.95 -4.38
CA TYR A 19 -4.16 -0.40 -4.52
C TYR A 19 -3.20 -0.96 -3.47
N ALA A 20 -3.54 -0.88 -2.18
CA ALA A 20 -2.67 -1.38 -1.12
C ALA A 20 -2.42 -2.90 -1.23
N LEU A 21 -3.43 -3.66 -1.64
CA LEU A 21 -3.35 -5.11 -1.78
C LEU A 21 -2.55 -5.51 -3.03
N VAL A 22 -2.79 -4.86 -4.17
CA VAL A 22 -2.06 -5.11 -5.41
C VAL A 22 -0.61 -4.67 -5.26
N ILE A 23 -0.35 -3.44 -4.81
CA ILE A 23 1.03 -2.94 -4.63
C ILE A 23 1.76 -3.72 -3.54
N GLY A 24 1.09 -4.11 -2.46
CA GLY A 24 1.67 -4.94 -1.42
C GLY A 24 2.09 -6.32 -1.96
N ILE A 25 1.18 -7.03 -2.65
CA ILE A 25 1.48 -8.37 -3.19
C ILE A 25 2.52 -8.28 -4.32
N LEU A 26 2.35 -7.36 -5.26
CA LEU A 26 3.24 -7.20 -6.41
C LEU A 26 4.64 -6.74 -5.97
N GLY A 27 4.70 -5.80 -5.01
CA GLY A 27 5.95 -5.36 -4.39
C GLY A 27 6.65 -6.50 -3.67
N THR A 28 5.92 -7.29 -2.87
CA THR A 28 6.47 -8.47 -2.18
C THR A 28 7.00 -9.49 -3.19
N ALA A 29 6.26 -9.75 -4.28
CA ALA A 29 6.68 -10.66 -5.33
C ALA A 29 7.93 -10.15 -6.06
N MET A 30 8.04 -8.85 -6.34
CA MET A 30 9.24 -8.22 -6.90
C MET A 30 10.44 -8.33 -5.95
N PHE A 31 10.26 -8.05 -4.65
CA PHE A 31 11.34 -8.20 -3.68
C PHE A 31 11.79 -9.66 -3.56
N ALA A 32 10.86 -10.61 -3.54
CA ALA A 32 11.18 -12.02 -3.50
C ALA A 32 11.94 -12.47 -4.76
N SER A 33 11.50 -12.07 -5.96
CA SER A 33 12.21 -12.43 -7.19
C SER A 33 13.62 -11.81 -7.23
N PHE A 34 13.78 -10.58 -6.74
CA PHE A 34 15.11 -9.96 -6.62
C PHE A 34 16.04 -10.75 -5.69
N ILE A 35 15.56 -11.12 -4.51
CA ILE A 35 16.36 -11.81 -3.49
C ILE A 35 16.70 -13.25 -3.89
N PHE A 36 15.75 -13.98 -4.49
CA PHE A 36 15.90 -15.41 -4.76
C PHE A 36 16.41 -15.73 -6.17
N TRP A 37 16.22 -14.85 -7.15
CA TRP A 37 16.50 -15.15 -8.56
C TRP A 37 17.48 -14.20 -9.25
N VAL A 38 17.46 -12.91 -8.90
CA VAL A 38 18.27 -11.89 -9.62
C VAL A 38 19.60 -11.62 -8.93
N VAL A 39 19.64 -11.59 -7.59
CA VAL A 39 20.83 -11.18 -6.85
C VAL A 39 21.65 -12.39 -6.38
N PRO A 40 22.94 -12.49 -6.76
CA PRO A 40 23.84 -13.48 -6.19
C PRO A 40 24.05 -13.22 -4.69
N LYS A 41 24.05 -14.29 -3.88
CA LYS A 41 23.98 -14.22 -2.40
C LYS A 41 25.13 -13.44 -1.76
N GLU A 42 26.26 -13.35 -2.45
CA GLU A 42 27.49 -12.63 -2.09
C GLU A 42 27.29 -11.11 -2.06
N ASP A 43 26.48 -10.58 -2.98
CA ASP A 43 26.20 -9.15 -3.09
C ASP A 43 25.00 -8.71 -2.25
N LEU A 44 24.17 -9.66 -1.81
CA LEU A 44 22.96 -9.44 -1.01
C LEU A 44 23.16 -8.46 0.17
N PRO A 45 24.21 -8.58 1.03
CA PRO A 45 24.43 -7.63 2.12
C PRO A 45 24.76 -6.20 1.65
N ARG A 46 25.25 -6.03 0.43
CA ARG A 46 25.56 -4.71 -0.16
C ARG A 46 24.30 -4.04 -0.71
N ILE A 47 23.32 -4.84 -1.16
CA ILE A 47 22.07 -4.35 -1.74
C ILE A 47 20.92 -4.33 -0.72
N ILE A 48 21.08 -4.98 0.45
CA ILE A 48 20.04 -5.06 1.49
C ILE A 48 19.65 -3.67 2.01
N GLU A 49 20.59 -2.74 2.14
CA GLU A 49 20.34 -1.37 2.62
C GLU A 49 19.38 -0.63 1.68
N PRO A 50 19.71 -0.40 0.38
CA PRO A 50 18.78 0.28 -0.52
C PRO A 50 17.47 -0.49 -0.72
N LEU A 51 17.51 -1.83 -0.67
CA LEU A 51 16.34 -2.69 -0.77
C LEU A 51 15.38 -2.50 0.43
N SER A 52 15.93 -2.39 1.64
CA SER A 52 15.15 -2.16 2.86
C SER A 52 14.51 -0.78 2.88
N ILE A 53 15.20 0.25 2.40
CA ILE A 53 14.67 1.62 2.27
C ILE A 53 13.52 1.63 1.26
N ALA A 54 13.69 0.98 0.11
CA ALA A 54 12.64 0.85 -0.90
C ALA A 54 11.42 0.08 -0.35
N ALA A 55 11.65 -0.99 0.42
CA ALA A 55 10.59 -1.74 1.07
C ALA A 55 9.82 -0.88 2.08
N ILE A 56 10.52 -0.14 2.95
CA ILE A 56 9.89 0.77 3.91
C ILE A 56 9.04 1.81 3.18
N PHE A 57 9.49 2.33 2.04
CA PHE A 57 8.73 3.29 1.24
C PHE A 57 7.46 2.65 0.64
N LEU A 58 7.59 1.47 0.02
CA LEU A 58 6.48 0.72 -0.57
C LEU A 58 5.44 0.29 0.48
N TYR A 59 5.87 -0.33 1.57
CA TYR A 59 4.96 -0.74 2.64
C TYR A 59 4.45 0.46 3.43
N GLY A 60 5.25 1.52 3.57
CA GLY A 60 4.85 2.78 4.21
C GLY A 60 3.69 3.46 3.48
N THR A 61 3.74 3.52 2.14
CA THR A 61 2.62 4.03 1.33
C THR A 61 1.38 3.14 1.43
N CYS A 62 1.54 1.81 1.52
CA CYS A 62 0.42 0.89 1.77
C CYS A 62 -0.22 1.12 3.15
N ILE A 63 0.60 1.30 4.20
CA ILE A 63 0.12 1.61 5.56
C ILE A 63 -0.58 2.97 5.58
N ALA A 64 -0.01 3.99 4.93
CA ALA A 64 -0.62 5.31 4.82
C ALA A 64 -1.97 5.24 4.09
N ALA A 65 -2.06 4.48 2.99
CA ALA A 65 -3.32 4.25 2.27
C ALA A 65 -4.39 3.59 3.16
N ILE A 66 -4.01 2.58 3.95
CA ILE A 66 -4.92 1.92 4.91
C ILE A 66 -5.30 2.87 6.05
N TYR A 67 -4.36 3.68 6.54
CA TYR A 67 -4.57 4.61 7.64
C TYR A 67 -5.48 5.77 7.23
N ILE A 68 -5.26 6.36 6.06
CA ILE A 68 -6.13 7.40 5.47
C ILE A 68 -7.54 6.83 5.30
N ARG A 69 -7.67 5.60 4.79
CA ARG A 69 -8.97 4.92 4.73
C ARG A 69 -9.60 4.79 6.13
N LYS A 70 -8.85 4.37 7.14
CA LYS A 70 -9.38 4.19 8.50
C LYS A 70 -9.84 5.52 9.08
N THR A 71 -9.01 6.56 9.02
CA THR A 71 -9.27 7.87 9.64
C THR A 71 -10.36 8.65 8.91
N ALA A 72 -10.33 8.72 7.57
CA ALA A 72 -11.32 9.46 6.80
C ALA A 72 -12.72 8.84 6.90
N PHE A 73 -12.84 7.51 6.89
CA PHE A 73 -14.14 6.84 6.98
C PHE A 73 -14.63 6.66 8.42
N SER A 74 -13.75 6.60 9.43
CA SER A 74 -14.20 6.59 10.84
C SER A 74 -14.86 7.92 11.21
N LYS A 75 -14.43 9.05 10.63
CA LYS A 75 -15.12 10.34 10.76
C LYS A 75 -16.47 10.38 10.04
N GLU A 76 -16.64 9.66 8.93
CA GLU A 76 -17.91 9.59 8.20
C GLU A 76 -18.98 8.77 8.96
N LYS A 77 -18.56 7.76 9.74
CA LYS A 77 -19.46 6.98 10.59
C LYS A 77 -20.04 7.81 11.74
N ILE A 78 -19.25 8.74 12.30
CA ILE A 78 -19.66 9.61 13.42
C ILE A 78 -20.57 10.76 12.97
N ASN A 79 -20.49 11.21 11.70
CA ASN A 79 -21.25 12.35 11.20
C ASN A 79 -22.55 11.97 10.45
N ASN A 80 -22.93 10.69 10.47
CA ASN A 80 -24.22 10.19 9.97
C ASN A 80 -25.04 9.48 11.08
N GLU A 81 -24.62 9.60 12.35
CA GLU A 81 -25.48 9.33 13.51
C GLU A 81 -26.15 10.63 13.99
#